data_AF-A0A8S3ZTU0-F1
#
_entry.id   AF-A0A8S3ZTU0-F1
#
_cell.length_a   1.000
_cell.length_b   1.000
_cell.length_c   1.000
_cell.angle_alpha   90.00
_cell.angle_beta   90.00
_cell.angle_gamma   90.00
#
_symmetry.space_group_name_H-M   'P 1'
#
loop_
_entity.id
_entity.type
_entity.pdbx_description
1 polymer ?
#
loop_
_entity_poly.entity_id
_entity_poly.type
_entity_poly.pdbx_seq_one_letter_code
_entity_poly.pdbx_strand_id
1 'polypeptide(L)'
;HLYASTVDNKIFDLASCPPRLIADLSPPGCLDIYSCGQLTSLRLDPASKTLLALDTYRGLFVVQPETGDIRLMYPVGTPINGRPPVHLNDMVITPDGVIIITDSSDTFPMDDDVYVCMDGRPTGRMVALHPNNGYMSELVPGLFNFPNGVELSQDGDLLVTETCRAAVHRVSLKRHSWMQVTPFAENLPGLPDNIRSSGRGTYWVGMTYARHAGVSNPVDDYSANPMYRNMGYRRMSKQTIRDMFTKWGIVVELDGMGRIITTLHDPTGMTLASITEVNEYGGVLNIGSHLVDYMVRIVSPSIKQSKESVESLIQ
;
A
#
# COMPACT_ATOMS: atom_id res chain seq x y z
N HIS A 1 -19.83 -1.31 1.08
CA HIS A 1 -19.55 0.14 1.02
C HIS A 1 -18.14 0.33 0.53
N LEU A 2 -17.90 1.34 -0.29
CA LEU A 2 -16.59 1.64 -0.86
C LEU A 2 -16.20 3.04 -0.40
N TYR A 3 -15.02 3.18 0.18
CA TYR A 3 -14.50 4.46 0.65
C TYR A 3 -13.16 4.74 -0.01
N ALA A 4 -12.84 6.02 -0.15
CA ALA A 4 -11.53 6.46 -0.63
C ALA A 4 -11.04 7.65 0.18
N SER A 5 -9.74 7.71 0.39
CA SER A 5 -9.06 8.89 0.90
C SER A 5 -8.41 9.67 -0.24
N THR A 6 -8.33 10.99 -0.07
CA THR A 6 -7.64 11.90 -0.99
C THR A 6 -6.35 12.45 -0.37
N VAL A 7 -5.49 13.05 -1.20
CA VAL A 7 -4.20 13.63 -0.76
C VAL A 7 -4.36 14.72 0.29
N ASP A 8 -5.48 15.43 0.29
CA ASP A 8 -5.83 16.42 1.32
C ASP A 8 -6.53 15.82 2.55
N ASN A 9 -6.28 14.53 2.84
CA ASN A 9 -6.73 13.81 4.04
C ASN A 9 -8.24 13.77 4.25
N LYS A 10 -9.04 13.90 3.18
CA LYS A 10 -10.49 13.72 3.24
C LYS A 10 -10.85 12.27 2.92
N ILE A 11 -11.91 11.78 3.55
CA ILE A 11 -12.47 10.45 3.33
C ILE A 11 -13.85 10.60 2.73
N PHE A 12 -14.10 9.92 1.62
CA PHE A 12 -15.37 9.93 0.90
C PHE A 12 -16.01 8.54 0.86
N ASP A 13 -17.34 8.49 0.95
CA ASP A 13 -18.14 7.33 0.57
C ASP A 13 -18.47 7.42 -0.92
N LEU A 14 -18.02 6.41 -1.65
CA LEU A 14 -18.15 6.29 -3.10
C LEU A 14 -19.42 5.55 -3.52
N ALA A 15 -20.25 5.09 -2.57
CA ALA A 15 -21.53 4.46 -2.89
C ALA A 15 -22.59 5.48 -3.36
N SER A 16 -22.41 6.78 -3.07
CA SER A 16 -23.28 7.85 -3.53
C SER A 16 -22.73 8.53 -4.79
N CYS A 17 -23.61 9.06 -5.62
CA CYS A 17 -23.26 9.95 -6.72
C CYS A 17 -24.01 11.29 -6.52
N PRO A 18 -23.32 12.41 -6.24
CA PRO A 18 -21.87 12.53 -6.08
C PRO A 18 -21.34 11.81 -4.82
N PRO A 19 -20.02 11.52 -4.74
CA PRO A 19 -19.39 10.99 -3.54
C PRO A 19 -19.67 11.89 -2.32
N ARG A 20 -19.94 11.27 -1.17
CA ARG A 20 -20.27 11.98 0.07
C ARG A 20 -19.02 12.11 0.94
N LEU A 21 -18.68 13.33 1.35
CA LEU A 21 -17.63 13.56 2.35
C LEU A 21 -18.06 12.95 3.70
N ILE A 22 -17.19 12.12 4.26
CA ILE A 22 -17.38 11.46 5.57
C ILE A 22 -16.64 12.22 6.65
N ALA A 23 -15.37 12.49 6.41
CA ALA A 23 -14.47 13.07 7.39
C ALA A 23 -13.39 13.88 6.69
N ASP A 24 -13.00 15.00 7.29
CA ASP A 24 -11.83 15.78 6.93
C ASP A 24 -10.82 15.67 8.06
N LEU A 25 -9.73 14.93 7.82
CA LEU A 25 -8.68 14.73 8.81
C LEU A 25 -7.61 15.83 8.72
N SER A 26 -7.74 16.83 7.85
CA SER A 26 -6.74 17.90 7.74
C SER A 26 -6.75 18.82 8.98
N PRO A 27 -5.61 18.95 9.70
CA PRO A 27 -5.52 19.89 10.81
C PRO A 27 -5.71 21.33 10.34
N PRO A 28 -6.46 22.17 11.09
CA PRO A 28 -6.64 23.57 10.73
C PRO A 28 -5.31 24.33 10.64
N GLY A 29 -5.06 24.97 9.49
CA GLY A 29 -3.89 25.82 9.29
C GLY A 29 -2.57 25.08 9.09
N CYS A 30 -2.60 23.77 8.80
CA CYS A 30 -1.40 23.04 8.39
C CYS A 30 -0.85 23.59 7.06
N LEU A 31 0.47 23.54 6.87
CA LEU A 31 1.15 24.19 5.73
C LEU A 31 2.01 23.25 4.89
N ASP A 32 2.41 22.12 5.47
CA ASP A 32 3.30 21.14 4.84
C ASP A 32 2.79 19.72 5.12
N ILE A 33 3.33 18.74 4.40
CA ILE A 33 2.88 17.34 4.50
C ILE A 33 3.06 16.76 5.91
N TYR A 34 4.08 17.21 6.66
CA TYR A 34 4.35 16.73 8.01
C TYR A 34 3.30 17.22 9.01
N SER A 35 2.89 18.49 8.89
CA SER A 35 1.87 19.11 9.74
C SER A 35 0.45 18.75 9.30
N CYS A 36 0.20 18.59 7.99
CA CYS A 36 -1.09 18.19 7.46
C CYS A 36 -1.37 16.71 7.64
N GLY A 37 -0.31 15.89 7.68
CA GLY A 37 -0.42 14.44 7.59
C GLY A 37 -0.66 13.96 6.16
N GLN A 38 -0.59 12.66 5.99
CA GLN A 38 -0.90 11.99 4.74
C GLN A 38 -1.48 10.61 5.03
N LEU A 39 -2.74 10.41 4.65
CA LEU A 39 -3.38 9.11 4.71
C LEU A 39 -2.73 8.16 3.69
N THR A 40 -2.33 6.98 4.17
CA THR A 40 -1.65 5.94 3.38
C THR A 40 -2.48 4.66 3.27
N SER A 41 -3.32 4.36 4.26
CA SER A 41 -4.22 3.21 4.23
C SER A 41 -5.57 3.47 4.90
N LEU A 42 -6.62 2.87 4.35
CA LEU A 42 -7.99 2.97 4.84
C LEU A 42 -8.62 1.56 4.84
N ARG A 43 -9.03 1.09 6.02
CA ARG A 43 -9.66 -0.23 6.18
C ARG A 43 -10.98 -0.12 6.93
N LEU A 44 -12.02 -0.78 6.43
CA LEU A 44 -13.28 -0.92 7.15
C LEU A 44 -13.15 -2.08 8.14
N ASP A 45 -13.33 -1.80 9.43
CA ASP A 45 -13.42 -2.86 10.44
C ASP A 45 -14.75 -3.60 10.28
N PRO A 46 -14.74 -4.89 9.91
CA PRO A 46 -15.97 -5.65 9.70
C PRO A 46 -16.80 -5.82 10.98
N ALA A 47 -16.18 -5.77 12.17
CA ALA A 47 -16.85 -5.98 13.45
C ALA A 47 -17.54 -4.70 13.93
N SER A 48 -16.81 -3.58 14.00
CA SER A 48 -17.35 -2.30 14.50
C SER A 48 -18.05 -1.45 13.44
N LYS A 49 -17.83 -1.74 12.14
CA LYS A 49 -18.22 -0.89 11.00
C LYS A 49 -17.57 0.49 10.99
N THR A 50 -16.54 0.70 11.80
CA THR A 50 -15.73 1.92 11.77
C THR A 50 -14.68 1.85 10.66
N LEU A 51 -14.23 3.00 10.18
CA LEU A 51 -13.06 3.10 9.31
C LEU A 51 -11.80 3.31 10.16
N LEU A 52 -10.80 2.48 9.92
CA LEU A 52 -9.45 2.72 10.37
C LEU A 52 -8.72 3.52 9.28
N ALA A 53 -8.21 4.69 9.61
CA ALA A 53 -7.48 5.57 8.71
C ALA A 53 -6.04 5.75 9.22
N LEU A 54 -5.08 5.20 8.48
CA LEU A 54 -3.66 5.26 8.80
C LEU A 54 -3.05 6.50 8.17
N ASP A 55 -2.43 7.33 9.00
CA ASP A 55 -1.68 8.51 8.59
C ASP A 55 -0.19 8.30 8.90
N THR A 56 0.68 8.48 7.91
CA THR A 56 2.12 8.23 8.08
C THR A 56 2.82 9.19 9.05
N TYR A 57 2.27 10.37 9.29
CA TYR A 57 2.88 11.41 10.14
C TYR A 57 2.14 11.62 11.46
N ARG A 58 0.94 11.06 11.60
CA ARG A 58 0.08 11.30 12.78
C ARG A 58 -0.35 10.02 13.47
N GLY A 59 -0.34 8.89 12.78
CA GLY A 59 -0.64 7.57 13.33
C GLY A 59 -2.00 7.05 12.90
N LEU A 60 -2.64 6.22 13.73
CA LEU A 60 -3.88 5.52 13.38
C LEU A 60 -5.10 6.23 13.95
N PHE A 61 -6.07 6.55 13.10
CA PHE A 61 -7.36 7.12 13.46
C PHE A 61 -8.49 6.09 13.30
N VAL A 62 -9.54 6.27 14.09
CA VAL A 62 -10.85 5.66 13.89
C VAL A 62 -11.81 6.74 13.41
N VAL A 63 -12.57 6.45 12.37
CA VAL A 63 -13.57 7.34 11.79
C VAL A 63 -14.91 6.62 11.76
N GLN A 64 -15.97 7.25 12.26
CA GLN A 64 -17.32 6.73 12.17
C GLN A 64 -17.99 7.16 10.87
N PRO A 65 -18.32 6.24 9.93
CA PRO A 65 -18.84 6.61 8.61
C PRO A 65 -20.19 7.34 8.63
N GLU A 66 -21.01 7.05 9.64
CA GLU A 66 -22.36 7.60 9.77
C GLU A 66 -22.33 9.03 10.32
N THR A 67 -21.50 9.29 11.33
CA THR A 67 -21.45 10.59 12.03
C THR A 67 -20.33 11.50 11.54
N GLY A 68 -19.28 10.93 10.95
CA GLY A 68 -18.04 11.63 10.64
C GLY A 68 -17.14 11.85 11.85
N ASP A 69 -17.42 11.23 13.00
CA ASP A 69 -16.61 11.38 14.20
C ASP A 69 -15.22 10.79 14.00
N ILE A 70 -14.18 11.58 14.32
CA ILE A 70 -12.78 11.19 14.18
C ILE A 70 -12.16 11.06 15.57
N ARG A 71 -11.45 9.97 15.82
CA ARG A 71 -10.68 9.75 17.06
C ARG A 71 -9.30 9.24 16.73
N LEU A 72 -8.25 9.90 17.24
CA LEU A 72 -6.90 9.35 17.23
C LEU A 72 -6.84 8.13 18.14
N MET A 73 -6.45 7.00 17.57
CA MET A 73 -6.33 5.72 18.27
C MET A 73 -4.91 5.53 18.77
N TYR A 74 -3.92 5.75 17.90
CA TYR A 74 -2.50 5.60 18.22
C TYR A 74 -1.69 6.71 17.58
N PRO A 75 -0.99 7.56 18.36
CA PRO A 75 -0.13 8.59 17.80
C PRO A 75 1.16 7.98 17.24
N VAL A 76 1.64 8.50 16.11
CA VAL A 76 2.89 8.04 15.48
C VAL A 76 4.11 8.16 16.42
N GLY A 77 4.07 9.09 17.38
CA GLY A 77 5.15 9.31 18.32
C GLY A 77 5.31 8.20 19.38
N THR A 78 4.39 7.24 19.47
CA THR A 78 4.51 6.16 20.47
C THR A 78 5.64 5.21 20.09
N PRO A 79 6.68 5.05 20.94
CA PRO A 79 7.78 4.14 20.65
C PRO A 79 7.31 2.68 20.66
N ILE A 80 7.71 1.93 19.64
CA ILE A 80 7.52 0.48 19.54
C ILE A 80 8.93 -0.11 19.51
N ASN A 81 9.25 -0.94 20.49
CA ASN A 81 10.59 -1.54 20.65
C ASN A 81 11.73 -0.49 20.61
N GLY A 82 11.54 0.63 21.32
CA GLY A 82 12.57 1.66 21.49
C GLY A 82 12.59 2.79 20.45
N ARG A 83 11.78 2.73 19.37
CA ARG A 83 11.66 3.83 18.40
C ARG A 83 10.23 4.06 17.88
N PRO A 84 9.82 5.31 17.62
CA PRO A 84 8.58 5.57 16.92
C PRO A 84 8.64 5.05 15.47
N PRO A 85 7.49 4.73 14.85
CA PRO A 85 7.40 4.61 13.40
C PRO A 85 7.85 5.88 12.66
N VAL A 86 8.33 5.71 11.43
CA VAL A 86 8.80 6.80 10.56
C VAL A 86 8.00 6.87 9.27
N HIS A 87 7.59 5.72 8.74
CA HIS A 87 6.90 5.63 7.45
C HIS A 87 5.83 4.54 7.52
N LEU A 88 4.69 4.86 8.14
CA LEU A 88 3.56 3.93 8.20
C LEU A 88 2.85 3.89 6.85
N ASN A 89 2.81 2.71 6.22
CA ASN A 89 2.38 2.61 4.83
C ASN A 89 1.02 1.94 4.68
N ASP A 90 0.91 0.67 5.07
CA ASP A 90 -0.33 -0.08 4.93
C ASP A 90 -0.65 -0.88 6.18
N MET A 91 -1.92 -1.28 6.30
CA MET A 91 -2.39 -2.10 7.41
C MET A 91 -3.41 -3.15 6.99
N VAL A 92 -3.52 -4.19 7.81
CA VAL A 92 -4.56 -5.21 7.71
C VAL A 92 -5.10 -5.57 9.09
N ILE A 93 -6.39 -5.92 9.16
CA ILE A 93 -7.06 -6.35 10.38
C ILE A 93 -7.12 -7.88 10.36
N THR A 94 -6.50 -8.52 11.35
CA THR A 94 -6.55 -9.98 11.54
C THR A 94 -7.93 -10.43 12.03
N PRO A 95 -8.30 -11.71 11.87
CA PRO A 95 -9.59 -12.23 12.33
C PRO A 95 -9.85 -12.06 13.83
N ASP A 96 -8.80 -12.01 14.65
CA ASP A 96 -8.87 -11.76 16.10
C ASP A 96 -8.79 -10.27 16.47
N GLY A 97 -8.82 -9.38 15.48
CA GLY A 97 -8.90 -7.93 15.66
C GLY A 97 -7.57 -7.23 15.94
N VAL A 98 -6.44 -7.94 15.85
CA VAL A 98 -5.11 -7.32 15.86
C VAL A 98 -4.88 -6.60 14.54
N ILE A 99 -4.36 -5.38 14.60
CA ILE A 99 -4.03 -4.60 13.41
C ILE A 99 -2.54 -4.76 13.14
N ILE A 100 -2.20 -5.26 11.96
CA ILE A 100 -0.81 -5.34 11.50
C ILE A 100 -0.54 -4.18 10.58
N ILE A 101 0.56 -3.46 10.82
CA ILE A 101 0.94 -2.26 10.07
C ILE A 101 2.38 -2.39 9.57
N THR A 102 2.66 -1.95 8.36
CA THR A 102 4.01 -1.83 7.81
C THR A 102 4.62 -0.46 8.16
N ASP A 103 5.85 -0.46 8.66
CA ASP A 103 6.69 0.74 8.87
C ASP A 103 7.89 0.61 7.92
N SER A 104 7.84 1.32 6.79
CA SER A 104 8.66 1.05 5.61
C SER A 104 10.15 1.36 5.78
N SER A 105 10.50 2.25 6.72
CA SER A 105 11.88 2.65 6.98
C SER A 105 12.05 3.04 8.45
N ASP A 106 13.28 2.95 8.95
CA ASP A 106 13.70 3.54 10.23
C ASP A 106 14.26 4.97 10.08
N THR A 107 14.42 5.44 8.84
CA THR A 107 15.17 6.68 8.54
C THR A 107 14.38 7.63 7.64
N PHE A 108 13.75 7.11 6.57
CA PHE A 108 13.15 7.93 5.53
C PHE A 108 11.63 8.00 5.67
N PRO A 109 11.05 9.20 5.88
CA PRO A 109 9.60 9.39 5.81
C PRO A 109 9.07 9.24 4.39
N MET A 110 7.75 9.24 4.22
CA MET A 110 7.07 9.08 2.93
C MET A 110 7.57 10.05 1.84
N ASP A 111 7.77 11.32 2.16
CA ASP A 111 8.23 12.33 1.18
C ASP A 111 9.64 12.03 0.60
N ASP A 112 10.43 11.22 1.30
CA ASP A 112 11.79 10.76 0.99
C ASP A 112 11.84 9.26 0.59
N ASP A 113 10.69 8.66 0.28
CA ASP A 113 10.51 7.24 -0.06
C ASP A 113 11.52 6.66 -1.06
N VAL A 114 11.84 7.40 -2.13
CA VAL A 114 12.77 6.96 -3.18
C VAL A 114 14.18 6.69 -2.65
N TYR A 115 14.56 7.32 -1.53
CA TYR A 115 15.85 7.07 -0.90
C TYR A 115 15.90 5.76 -0.13
N VAL A 116 14.76 5.15 0.23
CA VAL A 116 14.73 3.82 0.87
C VAL A 116 15.35 2.77 -0.06
N CYS A 117 14.96 2.77 -1.34
CA CYS A 117 15.54 1.85 -2.33
C CYS A 117 17.03 2.15 -2.59
N MET A 118 17.44 3.42 -2.52
CA MET A 118 18.84 3.80 -2.70
C MET A 118 19.69 3.44 -1.48
N ASP A 119 19.18 3.55 -0.26
CA ASP A 119 19.87 3.11 0.95
C ASP A 119 20.05 1.59 0.95
N GLY A 120 19.05 0.85 0.47
CA GLY A 120 19.17 -0.58 0.22
C GLY A 120 19.17 -1.46 1.49
N ARG A 121 19.18 -0.85 2.68
CA ARG A 121 19.14 -1.57 3.96
C ARG A 121 17.71 -2.07 4.25
N PRO A 122 17.55 -3.32 4.72
CA PRO A 122 16.26 -3.84 5.12
C PRO A 122 15.88 -3.33 6.52
N THR A 123 15.51 -2.05 6.65
CA THR A 123 15.16 -1.48 7.97
C THR A 123 13.67 -1.43 8.25
N GLY A 124 12.86 -1.78 7.25
CA GLY A 124 11.42 -1.85 7.39
C GLY A 124 11.00 -3.00 8.32
N ARG A 125 9.90 -2.78 9.03
CA ARG A 125 9.36 -3.71 10.02
C ARG A 125 7.85 -3.83 9.91
N MET A 126 7.31 -4.85 10.58
CA MET A 126 5.87 -4.96 10.83
C MET A 126 5.58 -4.78 12.32
N VAL A 127 4.52 -4.04 12.61
CA VAL A 127 4.05 -3.82 13.98
C VAL A 127 2.65 -4.40 14.16
N ALA A 128 2.44 -5.05 15.29
CA ALA A 128 1.13 -5.51 15.73
C ALA A 128 0.58 -4.55 16.78
N LEU A 129 -0.67 -4.19 16.63
CA LEU A 129 -1.40 -3.28 17.49
C LEU A 129 -2.67 -3.96 17.98
N HIS A 130 -2.85 -3.96 19.29
CA HIS A 130 -3.96 -4.63 19.97
C HIS A 130 -4.96 -3.57 20.47
N PRO A 131 -6.10 -3.37 19.78
CA PRO A 131 -7.05 -2.31 20.10
C PRO A 131 -7.62 -2.38 21.53
N ASN A 132 -7.74 -3.59 22.08
CA ASN A 132 -8.39 -3.83 23.36
C ASN A 132 -7.61 -3.29 24.57
N ASN A 133 -6.28 -3.25 24.49
CA ASN A 133 -5.42 -2.87 25.61
C ASN A 133 -4.38 -1.81 25.25
N GLY A 134 -4.36 -1.31 24.02
CA GLY A 134 -3.38 -0.31 23.60
C GLY A 134 -1.98 -0.86 23.35
N TYR A 135 -1.77 -2.18 23.49
CA TYR A 135 -0.43 -2.76 23.37
C TYR A 135 0.03 -2.77 21.91
N MET A 136 1.29 -2.38 21.69
CA MET A 136 1.95 -2.44 20.39
C MET A 136 3.26 -3.21 20.52
N SER A 137 3.55 -4.04 19.53
CA SER A 137 4.77 -4.84 19.47
C SER A 137 5.32 -4.89 18.05
N GLU A 138 6.63 -5.08 17.95
CA GLU A 138 7.29 -5.35 16.68
C GLU A 138 7.23 -6.86 16.42
N LEU A 139 6.66 -7.25 15.27
CA LEU A 139 6.49 -8.66 14.90
C LEU A 139 7.74 -9.22 14.21
N VAL A 140 8.27 -8.46 13.26
CA VAL A 140 9.40 -8.85 12.42
C VAL A 140 10.35 -7.65 12.32
N PRO A 141 11.51 -7.70 12.99
CA PRO A 141 12.46 -6.60 12.96
C PRO A 141 13.33 -6.63 11.71
N GLY A 142 13.39 -5.49 10.98
CA GLY A 142 14.44 -5.18 10.01
C GLY A 142 14.72 -6.28 8.96
N LEU A 143 13.66 -6.88 8.40
CA LEU A 143 13.80 -7.90 7.36
C LEU A 143 13.46 -7.40 5.96
N PHE A 144 12.68 -6.32 5.84
CA PHE A 144 12.15 -5.86 4.56
C PHE A 144 12.80 -4.54 4.14
N ASN A 145 13.14 -4.44 2.86
CA ASN A 145 13.50 -3.21 2.20
C ASN A 145 12.24 -2.57 1.58
N PHE A 146 11.68 -1.61 2.31
CA PHE A 146 10.44 -0.93 1.94
C PHE A 146 9.22 -1.89 1.92
N PRO A 147 8.84 -2.49 3.07
CA PRO A 147 7.55 -3.15 3.20
C PRO A 147 6.46 -2.11 3.00
N ASN A 148 5.68 -2.25 1.94
CA ASN A 148 4.73 -1.23 1.50
C ASN A 148 3.31 -1.69 1.85
N GLY A 149 2.75 -2.59 1.04
CA GLY A 149 1.44 -3.21 1.24
C GLY A 149 1.46 -4.42 2.16
N VAL A 150 0.34 -4.65 2.86
CA VAL A 150 0.09 -5.87 3.65
C VAL A 150 -1.35 -6.34 3.50
N GLU A 151 -1.54 -7.67 3.36
CA GLU A 151 -2.85 -8.29 3.26
C GLU A 151 -2.86 -9.69 3.85
N LEU A 152 -4.04 -10.21 4.23
CA LEU A 152 -4.18 -11.60 4.65
C LEU A 152 -4.30 -12.54 3.45
N SER A 153 -3.54 -13.62 3.51
CA SER A 153 -3.74 -14.77 2.65
C SER A 153 -5.00 -15.55 3.06
N GLN A 154 -5.51 -16.43 2.17
CA GLN A 154 -6.69 -17.26 2.48
C GLN A 154 -6.49 -18.16 3.70
N ASP A 155 -5.26 -18.60 3.96
CA ASP A 155 -4.90 -19.46 5.07
C ASP A 155 -4.45 -18.70 6.33
N GLY A 156 -4.64 -17.38 6.35
CA GLY A 156 -4.44 -16.52 7.52
C GLY A 156 -2.99 -16.10 7.78
N ASP A 157 -2.05 -16.44 6.89
CA ASP A 157 -0.71 -15.84 6.88
C ASP A 157 -0.76 -14.44 6.27
N LEU A 158 0.26 -13.61 6.50
CA LEU A 158 0.38 -12.28 5.87
C LEU A 158 1.05 -12.39 4.51
N LEU A 159 0.63 -11.56 3.57
CA LEU A 159 1.33 -11.23 2.34
C LEU A 159 1.83 -9.80 2.43
N VAL A 160 3.12 -9.58 2.21
CA VAL A 160 3.79 -8.28 2.37
C VAL A 160 4.52 -7.95 1.08
N THR A 161 4.26 -6.79 0.50
CA THR A 161 5.02 -6.33 -0.67
C THR A 161 6.32 -5.67 -0.22
N GLU A 162 7.45 -6.07 -0.83
CA GLU A 162 8.77 -5.47 -0.61
C GLU A 162 9.15 -4.68 -1.87
N THR A 163 8.83 -3.39 -1.87
CA THR A 163 8.86 -2.53 -3.07
C THR A 163 10.23 -2.56 -3.73
N CYS A 164 11.31 -2.34 -2.97
CA CYS A 164 12.67 -2.25 -3.54
C CYS A 164 13.28 -3.61 -3.93
N ARG A 165 12.57 -4.72 -3.68
CA ARG A 165 12.95 -6.07 -4.14
C ARG A 165 12.07 -6.59 -5.27
N ALA A 166 11.08 -5.83 -5.71
CA ALA A 166 10.13 -6.25 -6.73
C ALA A 166 9.50 -7.62 -6.37
N ALA A 167 9.11 -7.80 -5.10
CA ALA A 167 8.69 -9.09 -4.57
C ALA A 167 7.52 -8.97 -3.58
N VAL A 168 6.80 -10.07 -3.41
CA VAL A 168 5.84 -10.29 -2.32
C VAL A 168 6.34 -11.45 -1.49
N HIS A 169 6.31 -11.28 -0.18
CA HIS A 169 6.68 -12.29 0.80
C HIS A 169 5.46 -12.78 1.56
N ARG A 170 5.47 -14.05 1.93
CA ARG A 170 4.53 -14.62 2.89
C ARG A 170 5.18 -14.63 4.27
N VAL A 171 4.49 -14.12 5.28
CA VAL A 171 4.90 -14.20 6.68
C VAL A 171 3.90 -15.01 7.46
N SER A 172 4.35 -16.14 8.01
CA SER A 172 3.41 -17.05 8.65
C SER A 172 2.96 -16.59 10.04
N LEU A 173 1.66 -16.67 10.29
CA LEU A 173 1.04 -16.40 11.59
C LEU A 173 0.71 -17.70 12.35
N LYS A 174 1.15 -18.85 11.84
CA LYS A 174 0.89 -20.16 12.46
C LYS A 174 1.91 -20.44 13.55
N ARG A 175 1.48 -21.10 14.63
CA ARG A 175 2.32 -21.38 15.80
C ARG A 175 3.65 -22.09 15.50
N HIS A 176 3.67 -23.04 14.56
CA HIS A 176 4.86 -23.85 14.26
C HIS A 176 5.84 -23.19 13.28
N SER A 177 5.42 -22.10 12.63
CA SER A 177 6.18 -21.34 11.64
C SER A 177 6.08 -19.84 11.92
N TRP A 178 5.86 -19.47 13.19
CA TRP A 178 5.54 -18.09 13.57
C TRP A 178 6.61 -17.12 13.07
N MET A 179 6.17 -16.10 12.33
CA MET A 179 7.02 -15.07 11.70
C MET A 179 8.04 -15.61 10.70
N GLN A 180 7.90 -16.85 10.24
CA GLN A 180 8.72 -17.36 9.15
C GLN A 180 8.36 -16.63 7.86
N VAL A 181 9.37 -16.02 7.24
CA VAL A 181 9.26 -15.34 5.96
C VAL A 181 9.63 -16.30 4.83
N THR A 182 8.79 -16.38 3.81
CA THR A 182 9.01 -17.20 2.61
C THR A 182 8.66 -16.40 1.36
N PRO A 183 9.31 -16.63 0.21
CA PRO A 183 8.90 -16.00 -1.04
C PRO A 183 7.45 -16.38 -1.40
N PHE A 184 6.68 -15.41 -1.88
CA PHE A 184 5.35 -15.64 -2.43
C PHE A 184 5.34 -15.35 -3.94
N ALA A 185 5.81 -14.17 -4.34
CA ALA A 185 6.01 -13.80 -5.74
C ALA A 185 7.32 -13.04 -5.87
N GLU A 186 8.13 -13.37 -6.87
CA GLU A 186 9.45 -12.77 -7.06
C GLU A 186 9.59 -12.22 -8.49
N ASN A 187 10.51 -11.27 -8.65
CA ASN A 187 10.83 -10.66 -9.94
C ASN A 187 9.60 -10.09 -10.67
N LEU A 188 8.79 -9.33 -9.93
CA LEU A 188 7.58 -8.70 -10.45
C LEU A 188 7.91 -7.68 -11.56
N PRO A 189 6.98 -7.43 -12.51
CA PRO A 189 7.19 -6.53 -13.65
C PRO A 189 7.12 -5.03 -13.28
N GLY A 190 7.24 -4.71 -11.99
CA GLY A 190 7.22 -3.38 -11.41
C GLY A 190 7.63 -3.47 -9.95
N LEU A 191 7.74 -2.32 -9.28
CA LEU A 191 7.92 -2.30 -7.83
C LEU A 191 6.53 -2.36 -7.18
N PRO A 192 6.23 -3.40 -6.37
CA PRO A 192 4.90 -3.58 -5.84
C PRO A 192 4.61 -2.54 -4.75
N ASP A 193 3.39 -2.03 -4.79
CA ASP A 193 2.82 -1.08 -3.84
C ASP A 193 1.81 -1.82 -2.94
N ASN A 194 0.58 -1.34 -2.76
CA ASN A 194 -0.42 -2.08 -1.99
C ASN A 194 -0.86 -3.40 -2.66
N ILE A 195 -1.13 -4.39 -1.81
CA ILE A 195 -1.71 -5.69 -2.16
C ILE A 195 -3.11 -5.81 -1.54
N ARG A 196 -4.10 -6.25 -2.32
CA ARG A 196 -5.48 -6.44 -1.85
C ARG A 196 -6.04 -7.77 -2.29
N SER A 197 -6.76 -8.43 -1.38
CA SER A 197 -7.49 -9.66 -1.71
C SER A 197 -8.64 -9.36 -2.68
N SER A 198 -8.79 -10.18 -3.71
CA SER A 198 -9.97 -10.14 -4.59
C SER A 198 -11.23 -10.76 -3.96
N GLY A 199 -11.06 -11.40 -2.79
CA GLY A 199 -12.09 -12.24 -2.15
C GLY A 199 -12.22 -13.64 -2.76
N ARG A 200 -11.53 -13.94 -3.86
CA ARG A 200 -11.58 -15.24 -4.57
C ARG A 200 -10.32 -16.10 -4.39
N GLY A 201 -9.42 -15.69 -3.50
CA GLY A 201 -8.11 -16.34 -3.35
C GLY A 201 -7.06 -15.90 -4.36
N THR A 202 -7.31 -14.76 -5.00
CA THR A 202 -6.32 -14.05 -5.81
C THR A 202 -6.07 -12.67 -5.17
N TYR A 203 -4.99 -12.02 -5.58
CA TYR A 203 -4.51 -10.79 -4.98
C TYR A 203 -4.17 -9.79 -6.06
N TRP A 204 -4.78 -8.61 -6.01
CA TRP A 204 -4.41 -7.49 -6.86
C TRP A 204 -3.25 -6.73 -6.23
N VAL A 205 -2.27 -6.38 -7.05
CA VAL A 205 -1.10 -5.61 -6.62
C VAL A 205 -0.94 -4.41 -7.56
N GLY A 206 -0.99 -3.21 -6.97
CA GLY A 206 -0.57 -1.98 -7.64
C GLY A 206 0.94 -1.98 -7.83
N MET A 207 1.41 -1.45 -8.96
CA MET A 207 2.84 -1.38 -9.22
C MET A 207 3.23 0.06 -9.51
N THR A 208 4.21 0.54 -8.76
CA THR A 208 4.98 1.72 -9.14
C THR A 208 6.16 1.31 -10.01
N TYR A 209 6.63 2.25 -10.83
CA TYR A 209 7.86 2.10 -11.63
C TYR A 209 7.98 0.75 -12.36
N ALA A 210 7.27 0.62 -13.48
CA ALA A 210 7.31 -0.60 -14.30
C ALA A 210 8.75 -1.01 -14.65
N ARG A 211 8.99 -2.32 -14.63
CA ARG A 211 10.27 -2.95 -14.98
C ARG A 211 10.12 -3.61 -16.32
N HIS A 212 10.95 -3.21 -17.29
CA HIS A 212 10.95 -3.81 -18.61
C HIS A 212 12.36 -3.87 -19.19
N ALA A 213 12.66 -4.96 -19.89
CA ALA A 213 14.02 -5.24 -20.37
C ALA A 213 14.60 -4.20 -21.36
N GLY A 214 13.75 -3.32 -21.90
CA GLY A 214 14.14 -2.31 -22.90
C GLY A 214 14.43 -0.92 -22.34
N VAL A 215 14.20 -0.66 -21.05
CA VAL A 215 14.49 0.64 -20.43
C VAL A 215 15.15 0.43 -19.08
N SER A 216 16.16 1.25 -18.84
CA SER A 216 16.87 1.37 -17.58
C SER A 216 15.90 1.62 -16.43
N ASN A 217 16.05 0.84 -15.35
CA ASN A 217 15.38 1.06 -14.09
C ASN A 217 16.46 1.29 -13.03
N PRO A 218 16.53 2.47 -12.38
CA PRO A 218 17.55 2.79 -11.39
C PRO A 218 17.66 1.76 -10.26
N VAL A 219 16.55 1.13 -9.85
CA VAL A 219 16.58 0.08 -8.82
C VAL A 219 17.34 -1.13 -9.33
N ASP A 220 17.07 -1.58 -10.55
CA ASP A 220 17.76 -2.73 -11.17
C ASP A 220 19.22 -2.40 -11.47
N ASP A 221 19.48 -1.25 -12.11
CA ASP A 221 20.81 -0.84 -12.55
C ASP A 221 21.78 -0.59 -11.39
N TYR A 222 21.27 -0.07 -10.26
CA TYR A 222 22.09 0.22 -9.08
C TYR A 222 22.06 -0.93 -8.05
N SER A 223 21.18 -1.92 -8.18
CA SER A 223 20.99 -3.02 -7.21
C SER A 223 22.28 -3.77 -6.86
N ALA A 224 23.17 -3.98 -7.82
CA ALA A 224 24.40 -4.74 -7.62
C ALA A 224 25.58 -3.88 -7.11
N ASN A 225 25.44 -2.55 -7.08
CA ASN A 225 26.55 -1.65 -6.78
C ASN A 225 26.21 -0.66 -5.65
N PRO A 226 26.65 -0.95 -4.41
CA PRO A 226 26.44 -0.07 -3.26
C PRO A 226 27.00 1.35 -3.45
N MET A 227 28.05 1.53 -4.25
CA MET A 227 28.63 2.85 -4.51
C MET A 227 27.70 3.72 -5.35
N TYR A 228 27.04 3.16 -6.38
CA TYR A 228 26.07 3.90 -7.19
C TYR A 228 24.83 4.25 -6.38
N ARG A 229 24.31 3.29 -5.61
CA ARG A 229 23.24 3.52 -4.63
C ARG A 229 23.55 4.67 -3.66
N ASN A 230 24.72 4.64 -3.03
CA ASN A 230 25.16 5.68 -2.11
C ASN A 230 25.38 7.03 -2.82
N MET A 231 25.79 7.03 -4.09
CA MET A 231 25.91 8.26 -4.88
C MET A 231 24.55 8.84 -5.23
N GLY A 232 23.59 8.02 -5.67
CA GLY A 232 22.22 8.44 -5.94
C GLY A 232 21.59 9.06 -4.70
N TYR A 233 21.67 8.36 -3.56
CA TYR A 233 21.22 8.84 -2.26
C TYR A 233 21.83 10.20 -1.86
N ARG A 234 23.15 10.39 -2.04
CA ARG A 234 23.85 11.59 -1.54
C ARG A 234 23.85 12.78 -2.50
N ARG A 235 23.67 12.56 -3.80
CA ARG A 235 23.93 13.58 -4.83
C ARG A 235 22.73 13.92 -5.71
N MET A 236 21.70 13.08 -5.75
CA MET A 236 20.52 13.33 -6.58
C MET A 236 19.36 13.80 -5.71
N SER A 237 18.56 14.73 -6.23
CA SER A 237 17.30 15.09 -5.57
C SER A 237 16.27 13.99 -5.76
N LYS A 238 15.30 13.89 -4.85
CA LYS A 238 14.16 12.97 -4.96
C LYS A 238 13.44 13.10 -6.31
N GLN A 239 13.26 14.32 -6.81
CA GLN A 239 12.61 14.55 -8.10
C GLN A 239 13.45 14.01 -9.26
N THR A 240 14.77 14.25 -9.24
CA THR A 240 15.69 13.68 -10.23
C THR A 240 15.61 12.16 -10.26
N ILE A 241 15.51 11.50 -9.09
CA ILE A 241 15.36 10.05 -9.01
C ILE A 241 14.01 9.61 -9.58
N ARG A 242 12.92 10.28 -9.23
CA ARG A 242 11.57 9.98 -9.74
C ARG A 242 11.50 10.14 -11.27
N ASP A 243 12.14 11.17 -11.82
CA ASP A 243 12.16 11.45 -13.27
C ASP A 243 12.97 10.44 -14.08
N MET A 244 13.83 9.63 -13.45
CA MET A 244 14.52 8.53 -14.12
C MET A 244 13.60 7.33 -14.42
N PHE A 245 12.45 7.22 -13.73
CA PHE A 245 11.52 6.15 -13.97
C PHE A 245 10.53 6.50 -15.09
N THR A 246 10.28 5.53 -15.97
CA THR A 246 9.32 5.71 -17.07
C THR A 246 7.90 5.72 -16.55
N LYS A 247 7.07 6.61 -17.09
CA LYS A 247 5.62 6.61 -16.83
C LYS A 247 4.99 5.37 -17.44
N TRP A 248 4.41 4.53 -16.60
CA TRP A 248 3.74 3.32 -17.00
C TRP A 248 2.73 2.93 -15.91
N GLY A 249 1.50 2.61 -16.30
CA GLY A 249 0.51 2.02 -15.42
C GLY A 249 0.55 0.51 -15.52
N ILE A 250 0.75 -0.21 -14.42
CA ILE A 250 0.64 -1.66 -14.41
C ILE A 250 -0.02 -2.16 -13.13
N VAL A 251 -0.92 -3.12 -13.29
CA VAL A 251 -1.56 -3.88 -12.23
C VAL A 251 -1.35 -5.35 -12.52
N VAL A 252 -1.11 -6.14 -11.48
CA VAL A 252 -1.04 -7.60 -11.60
C VAL A 252 -2.04 -8.28 -10.67
N GLU A 253 -2.59 -9.40 -11.12
CA GLU A 253 -3.33 -10.34 -10.28
C GLU A 253 -2.43 -11.55 -10.01
N LEU A 254 -2.21 -11.86 -8.74
CA LEU A 254 -1.51 -13.05 -8.28
C LEU A 254 -2.53 -14.10 -7.84
N ASP A 255 -2.30 -15.37 -8.17
CA ASP A 255 -3.07 -16.47 -7.59
C ASP A 255 -2.64 -16.78 -6.14
N GLY A 256 -3.31 -17.75 -5.50
CA GLY A 256 -3.00 -18.19 -4.14
C GLY A 256 -1.60 -18.79 -3.94
N MET A 257 -0.82 -18.97 -5.01
CA MET A 257 0.58 -19.43 -5.00
C MET A 257 1.54 -18.34 -5.50
N GLY A 258 1.08 -17.10 -5.68
CA GLY A 258 1.89 -15.97 -6.08
C GLY A 258 2.25 -15.94 -7.57
N ARG A 259 1.60 -16.75 -8.41
CA ARG A 259 1.80 -16.70 -9.87
C ARG A 259 0.96 -15.59 -10.47
N ILE A 260 1.54 -14.83 -11.39
CA ILE A 260 0.80 -13.83 -12.16
C ILE A 260 -0.18 -14.53 -13.10
N ILE A 261 -1.47 -14.23 -12.95
CA ILE A 261 -2.54 -14.80 -13.78
C ILE A 261 -3.22 -13.74 -14.67
N THR A 262 -3.12 -12.47 -14.30
CA THR A 262 -3.67 -11.34 -15.06
C THR A 262 -2.71 -10.15 -14.95
N THR A 263 -2.54 -9.40 -16.04
CA THR A 263 -1.90 -8.08 -16.01
C THR A 263 -2.72 -7.06 -16.78
N LEU A 264 -2.77 -5.83 -16.29
CA LEU A 264 -3.42 -4.70 -16.95
C LEU A 264 -2.38 -3.60 -17.11
N HIS A 265 -2.30 -3.00 -18.30
CA HIS A 265 -1.25 -2.04 -18.64
C HIS A 265 -1.84 -0.76 -19.22
N ASP A 266 -1.28 0.37 -18.82
CA ASP A 266 -1.28 1.63 -19.56
C ASP A 266 0.17 1.96 -19.92
N PRO A 267 0.65 1.51 -21.10
CA PRO A 267 2.04 1.71 -21.51
C PRO A 267 2.45 3.17 -21.72
N THR A 268 1.47 4.06 -21.89
CA THR A 268 1.74 5.50 -22.06
C THR A 268 1.78 6.22 -20.71
N GLY A 269 1.20 5.61 -19.68
CA GLY A 269 0.99 6.24 -18.37
C GLY A 269 0.14 7.52 -18.42
N MET A 270 -0.62 7.73 -19.51
CA MET A 270 -1.43 8.93 -19.70
C MET A 270 -2.73 8.89 -18.90
N THR A 271 -3.29 7.70 -18.69
CA THR A 271 -4.48 7.48 -17.85
C THR A 271 -4.06 7.27 -16.40
N LEU A 272 -3.12 6.37 -16.17
CA LEU A 272 -2.55 6.14 -14.84
C LEU A 272 -1.08 5.74 -14.96
N ALA A 273 -0.25 6.33 -14.12
CA ALA A 273 1.13 5.92 -13.89
C ALA A 273 1.34 5.72 -12.39
N SER A 274 2.29 4.87 -12.01
CA SER A 274 2.61 4.57 -10.61
C SER A 274 1.36 4.24 -9.77
N ILE A 275 0.80 3.07 -10.02
CA ILE A 275 -0.45 2.64 -9.38
C ILE A 275 -0.15 2.22 -7.96
N THR A 276 -0.78 2.89 -6.99
CA THR A 276 -0.55 2.65 -5.56
C THR A 276 -1.56 1.67 -4.98
N GLU A 277 -2.78 1.64 -5.51
CA GLU A 277 -3.89 0.90 -4.89
C GLU A 277 -4.78 0.28 -5.97
N VAL A 278 -5.20 -0.97 -5.74
CA VAL A 278 -6.15 -1.69 -6.59
C VAL A 278 -7.09 -2.49 -5.71
N ASN A 279 -8.34 -2.06 -5.62
CA ASN A 279 -9.36 -2.74 -4.83
C ASN A 279 -10.51 -3.24 -5.70
N GLU A 280 -10.81 -4.53 -5.63
CA GLU A 280 -11.94 -5.12 -6.32
C GLU A 280 -13.19 -5.12 -5.44
N TYR A 281 -14.26 -4.49 -5.91
CA TYR A 281 -15.54 -4.48 -5.21
C TYR A 281 -16.70 -4.52 -6.19
N GLY A 282 -17.65 -5.45 -5.98
CA GLY A 282 -18.82 -5.59 -6.84
C GLY A 282 -18.46 -5.86 -8.31
N GLY A 283 -17.33 -6.50 -8.57
CA GLY A 283 -16.87 -6.79 -9.93
C GLY A 283 -16.23 -5.63 -10.68
N VAL A 284 -15.92 -4.55 -9.98
CA VAL A 284 -15.22 -3.38 -10.52
C VAL A 284 -13.89 -3.25 -9.79
N LEU A 285 -12.81 -3.11 -10.56
CA LEU A 285 -11.51 -2.70 -10.04
C LEU A 285 -11.50 -1.19 -9.87
N ASN A 286 -11.17 -0.76 -8.67
CA ASN A 286 -11.00 0.64 -8.28
C ASN A 286 -9.50 0.87 -8.16
N ILE A 287 -8.94 1.68 -9.05
CA ILE A 287 -7.50 1.84 -9.24
C ILE A 287 -7.11 3.29 -8.90
N GLY A 288 -6.16 3.43 -7.99
CA GLY A 288 -5.66 4.71 -7.50
C GLY A 288 -4.18 4.93 -7.84
N SER A 289 -3.80 6.21 -7.95
CA SER A 289 -2.41 6.65 -8.03
C SER A 289 -2.28 7.98 -7.29
N HIS A 290 -1.14 8.18 -6.64
CA HIS A 290 -0.81 9.44 -5.96
C HIS A 290 -0.46 10.58 -6.94
N LEU A 291 -0.36 10.30 -8.24
CA LEU A 291 0.02 11.28 -9.27
C LEU A 291 -1.17 12.01 -9.91
N VAL A 292 -2.41 11.60 -9.60
CA VAL A 292 -3.63 12.14 -10.23
C VAL A 292 -4.70 12.43 -9.17
N ASP A 293 -5.65 13.30 -9.52
CA ASP A 293 -6.77 13.73 -8.66
C ASP A 293 -8.07 12.96 -8.95
N TYR A 294 -7.97 11.82 -9.64
CA TYR A 294 -9.07 10.93 -9.96
C TYR A 294 -8.70 9.47 -9.73
N MET A 295 -9.72 8.61 -9.66
CA MET A 295 -9.56 7.17 -9.65
C MET A 295 -10.13 6.56 -10.93
N VAL A 296 -9.57 5.44 -11.37
CA VAL A 296 -10.09 4.70 -12.52
C VAL A 296 -10.93 3.52 -12.03
N ARG A 297 -12.06 3.32 -12.68
CA ARG A 297 -12.96 2.19 -12.44
C ARG A 297 -13.10 1.37 -13.71
N ILE A 298 -12.75 0.09 -13.66
CA ILE A 298 -12.89 -0.83 -14.79
C ILE A 298 -13.57 -2.11 -14.36
N VAL A 299 -14.33 -2.72 -15.27
CA VAL A 299 -14.93 -4.04 -15.03
C VAL A 299 -13.82 -5.07 -14.87
N SER A 300 -13.89 -5.84 -13.79
CA SER A 300 -12.91 -6.88 -13.48
C SER A 300 -12.84 -7.90 -14.64
N PRO A 301 -11.65 -8.12 -15.23
CA PRO A 301 -11.50 -9.08 -16.33
C PRO A 301 -11.82 -10.51 -15.87
N SER A 302 -11.64 -10.80 -14.57
CA SER A 302 -11.91 -12.08 -13.95
C SER A 302 -13.41 -12.42 -13.95
N ILE A 303 -14.30 -11.43 -14.12
CA ILE A 303 -15.74 -11.65 -14.33
C ILE A 303 -16.06 -11.98 -15.79
N LYS A 304 -15.32 -11.45 -16.77
CA LYS A 304 -15.57 -11.76 -18.19
C LYS A 304 -15.32 -13.24 -18.54
N GLN A 305 -14.61 -13.98 -17.71
CA GLN A 305 -14.47 -15.44 -17.86
C GLN A 305 -15.75 -16.21 -17.46
N SER A 306 -16.66 -15.61 -16.68
CA SER A 306 -18.05 -16.09 -16.53
C SER A 306 -18.95 -15.33 -17.50
N LYS A 307 -19.33 -15.98 -18.60
CA LYS A 307 -20.25 -15.53 -19.66
C LYS A 307 -21.15 -14.33 -19.29
N GLU A 308 -20.90 -13.16 -19.86
CA GLU A 308 -21.94 -12.21 -20.27
C GLU A 308 -21.37 -11.17 -21.26
N SER A 309 -22.16 -10.84 -22.28
CA SER A 309 -21.79 -10.05 -23.45
C SER A 309 -21.67 -8.54 -23.18
N VAL A 310 -20.71 -7.92 -23.85
CA VAL A 310 -20.21 -6.53 -23.70
C VAL A 310 -21.22 -5.42 -24.06
N GLU A 311 -22.51 -5.73 -24.26
CA GLU A 311 -23.48 -4.74 -24.78
C GLU A 311 -24.22 -3.90 -23.71
N SER A 312 -23.94 -4.04 -22.41
CA SER A 312 -24.73 -3.34 -21.37
C SER A 312 -24.01 -2.29 -20.52
N LEU A 313 -22.76 -1.89 -20.81
CA LEU A 313 -21.94 -1.14 -19.83
C LEU A 313 -21.28 0.14 -20.36
N ILE A 314 -22.11 1.11 -20.77
CA ILE A 314 -21.80 2.54 -20.61
C ILE A 314 -22.89 3.16 -19.73
N GLN A 315 -22.56 3.38 -18.46
CA GLN A 315 -23.16 4.38 -17.58
C GLN A 315 -22.08 4.95 -16.68
#